data_AF-A0A7S1JN22-F1
#
_entry.id   AF-A0A7S1JN22-F1
#
_cell.length_a   1.000
_cell.length_b   1.000
_cell.length_c   1.000
_cell.angle_alpha   90.00
_cell.angle_beta   90.00
_cell.angle_gamma   90.00
#
_symmetry.space_group_name_H-M   'P 1'
#
loop_
_entity.id
_entity.type
_entity.pdbx_description
1 polymer ?
#
loop_
_entity_poly.entity_id
_entity_poly.type
_entity_poly.pdbx_seq_one_letter_code
_entity_poly.pdbx_strand_id
1 'polypeptide(L)'
;VIRSGPDLYSSFSAFLLGRVLRWWSDEDGVGDKTVLAAHVYRGDPRYGRLLTDTITEDLGIAIDYRDDRGDLNDAHPIDCRFVIVSGFRCNKTVAVNLRVGLAEIVLRTTEASVADRSRSLAVRFPISEPL
;
A
#
# COMPACT_ATOMS: atom_id res chain seq x y z
N VAL A 1 9.67 -8.34 -16.54
CA VAL A 1 9.87 -8.62 -15.10
C VAL A 1 11.19 -8.03 -14.67
N ILE A 2 11.22 -7.32 -13.54
CA ILE A 2 12.43 -6.73 -12.94
C ILE A 2 12.63 -7.33 -11.56
N ARG A 3 13.86 -7.75 -11.26
CA ARG A 3 14.25 -8.31 -9.97
C ARG A 3 14.95 -7.26 -9.12
N SER A 4 14.58 -7.16 -7.85
CA SER A 4 15.24 -6.33 -6.85
C SER A 4 15.30 -7.07 -5.52
N GLY A 5 16.43 -7.74 -5.26
CA GLY A 5 16.54 -8.64 -4.12
C GLY A 5 15.49 -9.75 -4.18
N PRO A 6 14.62 -9.89 -3.16
CA PRO A 6 13.53 -10.88 -3.13
C PRO A 6 12.29 -10.45 -3.93
N ASP A 7 12.21 -9.19 -4.41
CA ASP A 7 11.02 -8.69 -5.09
C ASP A 7 11.12 -8.88 -6.61
N LEU A 8 10.00 -9.28 -7.21
CA LEU A 8 9.78 -9.39 -8.64
C LEU A 8 8.63 -8.46 -9.06
N TYR A 9 8.96 -7.49 -9.91
CA TYR A 9 8.01 -6.52 -10.46
C TYR A 9 7.66 -6.84 -11.91
N SER A 10 6.40 -6.67 -12.30
CA SER A 10 5.92 -6.98 -13.65
C SER A 10 6.51 -6.04 -14.72
N SER A 11 6.69 -4.76 -14.40
CA SER A 11 7.15 -3.70 -15.30
C SER A 11 8.18 -2.76 -14.66
N PHE A 12 8.80 -1.91 -15.48
CA PHE A 12 9.70 -0.84 -15.00
C PHE A 12 8.99 0.21 -14.14
N SER A 13 7.80 0.62 -14.55
CA SER A 13 6.98 1.55 -13.76
C SER A 13 6.59 0.95 -12.41
N ALA A 14 6.23 -0.33 -12.36
CA ALA A 14 5.93 -1.04 -11.12
C ALA A 14 7.14 -1.09 -10.19
N PHE A 15 8.34 -1.36 -10.73
CA PHE A 15 9.58 -1.32 -9.95
C PHE A 15 9.85 0.07 -9.38
N LEU A 16 9.81 1.13 -10.20
CA LEU A 16 10.07 2.50 -9.74
C LEU A 16 9.08 2.93 -8.66
N LEU A 17 7.79 2.74 -8.89
CA LEU A 17 6.75 3.09 -7.92
C LEU A 17 6.88 2.26 -6.64
N GLY A 18 7.11 0.95 -6.75
CA GLY A 18 7.32 0.08 -5.60
C GLY A 18 8.51 0.50 -4.73
N ARG A 19 9.60 0.96 -5.35
CA ARG A 19 10.76 1.53 -4.64
C ARG A 19 10.40 2.82 -3.92
N VAL A 20 9.76 3.77 -4.59
CA VAL A 20 9.33 5.04 -3.98
C VAL A 20 8.41 4.79 -2.78
N LEU A 21 7.44 3.88 -2.92
CA LEU A 21 6.48 3.59 -1.86
C LEU A 21 7.07 2.83 -0.67
N ARG A 22 8.06 1.95 -0.91
CA ARG A 22 8.72 1.22 0.17
C ARG A 22 9.52 2.15 1.09
N TRP A 23 10.15 3.18 0.53
CA TRP A 23 10.95 4.16 1.28
C TRP A 23 10.16 5.40 1.70
N TRP A 24 8.85 5.45 1.42
CA TRP A 24 8.00 6.60 1.68
C TRP A 24 7.99 7.05 3.15
N SER A 25 8.12 6.12 4.11
CA SER A 25 8.19 6.44 5.55
C SER A 25 9.57 6.95 5.99
N ASP A 26 10.60 6.70 5.19
CA ASP A 26 12.00 6.83 5.59
C ASP A 26 12.62 8.13 5.06
N GLU A 27 11.89 8.90 4.24
CA GLU A 27 12.31 10.23 3.79
C GLU A 27 12.22 11.27 4.92
N ASP A 28 13.30 12.04 5.08
CA ASP A 28 13.42 13.13 6.04
C ASP A 28 12.24 14.12 5.90
N GLY A 29 11.53 14.35 7.01
CA GLY A 29 10.39 15.27 7.08
C GLY A 29 9.01 14.63 6.87
N VAL A 30 8.94 13.37 6.46
CA VAL A 30 7.68 12.61 6.45
C VAL A 30 7.43 12.01 7.83
N GLY A 31 8.47 11.50 8.52
CA GLY A 31 8.32 10.78 9.78
C GLY A 31 7.54 9.47 9.60
N ASP A 32 7.62 8.55 10.55
CA ASP A 32 6.91 7.27 10.48
C ASP A 32 5.38 7.49 10.59
N LYS A 33 4.74 7.86 9.46
CA LYS A 33 3.32 8.17 9.33
C LYS A 33 2.50 6.91 9.06
N THR A 34 2.82 5.84 9.79
CA THR A 34 2.04 4.62 9.79
C THR A 34 0.72 4.91 10.51
N VAL A 35 -0.38 4.89 9.76
CA VAL A 35 -1.75 5.12 10.24
C VAL A 35 -2.33 3.83 10.82
N LEU A 36 -2.00 2.70 10.18
CA LEU A 36 -2.45 1.37 10.57
C LEU A 36 -1.38 0.36 10.21
N ALA A 37 -1.07 -0.53 11.14
CA ALA A 37 -0.34 -1.77 10.88
C ALA A 37 -1.14 -2.91 11.51
N ALA A 38 -1.53 -3.89 10.70
CA ALA A 38 -2.34 -5.01 11.15
C ALA A 38 -1.82 -6.32 10.54
N HIS A 39 -1.70 -7.34 11.38
CA HIS A 39 -1.44 -8.69 10.91
C HIS A 39 -2.74 -9.31 10.39
N VAL A 40 -2.66 -9.99 9.24
CA VAL A 40 -3.81 -10.64 8.61
C VAL A 40 -3.48 -12.10 8.34
N TYR A 41 -4.40 -12.98 8.73
CA TYR A 41 -4.26 -14.40 8.47
C TYR A 41 -4.30 -14.68 6.95
N ARG A 42 -3.25 -15.32 6.43
CA ARG A 42 -3.09 -15.60 4.99
C ARG A 42 -4.22 -16.45 4.40
N GLY A 43 -4.83 -17.32 5.21
CA GLY A 43 -5.97 -18.15 4.79
C GLY A 43 -7.32 -17.44 4.87
N ASP A 44 -7.36 -16.16 5.27
CA ASP A 44 -8.59 -15.37 5.23
C ASP A 44 -8.93 -15.04 3.77
N PRO A 45 -10.11 -15.41 3.26
CA PRO A 45 -10.51 -15.09 1.89
C PRO A 45 -10.46 -13.59 1.58
N ARG A 46 -10.67 -12.73 2.60
CA ARG A 46 -10.61 -11.26 2.46
C ARG A 46 -9.19 -10.78 2.16
N TYR A 47 -8.17 -11.47 2.68
CA TYR A 47 -6.78 -11.16 2.38
C TYR A 47 -6.46 -11.43 0.91
N GLY A 48 -6.93 -12.56 0.37
CA GLY A 48 -6.80 -12.87 -1.06
C GLY A 48 -7.46 -11.81 -1.94
N ARG A 49 -8.68 -11.38 -1.58
CA ARG A 49 -9.38 -10.30 -2.31
C ARG A 49 -8.62 -8.99 -2.34
N LEU A 50 -7.98 -8.58 -1.25
CA LEU A 50 -7.17 -7.36 -1.25
C LEU A 50 -6.00 -7.41 -2.25
N LEU A 51 -5.46 -8.61 -2.50
CA LEU A 51 -4.37 -8.84 -3.46
C LEU A 51 -4.86 -9.04 -4.90
N THR A 52 -6.13 -9.34 -5.13
CA THR A 52 -6.64 -9.69 -6.47
C THR A 52 -7.68 -8.72 -7.01
N ASP A 53 -8.45 -8.04 -6.15
CA ASP A 53 -9.55 -7.18 -6.57
C ASP A 53 -8.99 -6.04 -7.45
N THR A 54 -9.65 -5.78 -8.57
CA THR A 54 -9.24 -4.74 -9.51
C THR A 54 -9.48 -3.37 -8.88
N ILE A 55 -8.45 -2.53 -8.88
CA ILE A 55 -8.56 -1.11 -8.54
C ILE A 55 -8.44 -0.34 -9.83
N THR A 56 -9.51 0.37 -10.17
CA THR A 56 -9.55 1.20 -11.37
C THR A 56 -8.74 2.47 -11.16
N GLU A 57 -8.18 3.02 -12.24
CA GLU A 57 -7.25 4.16 -12.18
C GLU A 57 -7.87 5.43 -11.60
N ASP A 58 -9.20 5.56 -11.65
CA ASP A 58 -9.97 6.64 -11.03
C ASP A 58 -10.02 6.53 -9.50
N LEU A 59 -9.88 5.32 -8.94
CA LEU A 59 -9.86 5.08 -7.50
C LEU A 59 -8.43 5.12 -6.93
N GLY A 60 -7.45 4.71 -7.71
CA GLY A 60 -6.05 4.70 -7.28
C GLY A 60 -5.14 3.93 -8.23
N ILE A 61 -3.86 3.87 -7.85
CA ILE A 61 -2.83 3.15 -8.61
C ILE A 61 -2.43 1.91 -7.81
N ALA A 62 -2.72 0.72 -8.33
CA ALA A 62 -2.27 -0.54 -7.77
C ALA A 62 -0.97 -1.02 -8.42
N ILE A 63 -0.03 -1.48 -7.61
CA ILE A 63 1.27 -2.00 -8.04
C ILE A 63 1.46 -3.38 -7.41
N ASP A 64 1.44 -4.39 -8.25
CA ASP A 64 1.62 -5.77 -7.83
C ASP A 64 3.09 -6.19 -7.97
N TYR A 65 3.60 -6.89 -6.95
CA TYR A 65 4.91 -7.51 -6.97
C TYR A 65 4.85 -8.84 -6.21
N ARG A 66 5.88 -9.65 -6.42
CA ARG A 66 5.99 -10.94 -5.77
C ARG A 66 7.28 -11.00 -4.96
N ASP A 67 7.18 -11.43 -3.70
CA ASP A 67 8.33 -11.73 -2.86
C ASP A 67 8.62 -13.24 -2.99
N ASP A 68 9.74 -13.57 -3.62
CA ASP A 68 10.24 -14.93 -3.82
C ASP A 68 11.28 -15.32 -2.76
N ARG A 69 11.48 -14.48 -1.73
CA ARG A 69 12.48 -14.64 -0.66
C ARG A 69 13.92 -14.81 -1.17
N GLY A 70 14.18 -14.41 -2.42
CA GLY A 70 15.46 -14.59 -3.08
C GLY A 70 15.60 -15.90 -3.84
N ASP A 71 14.61 -16.79 -3.84
CA ASP A 71 14.58 -18.03 -4.62
C ASP A 71 13.53 -17.95 -5.73
N LEU A 72 14.01 -17.83 -6.97
CA LEU A 72 13.13 -17.77 -8.14
C LEU A 72 12.28 -19.05 -8.33
N ASN A 73 12.71 -20.16 -7.75
CA ASN A 73 12.01 -21.44 -7.80
C ASN A 73 11.15 -21.70 -6.55
N ASP A 74 10.97 -20.71 -5.68
CA ASP A 74 10.08 -20.86 -4.52
C ASP A 74 8.70 -21.31 -5.01
N ALA A 75 8.24 -22.44 -4.49
CA ALA A 75 6.93 -23.00 -4.81
C ALA A 75 5.78 -22.18 -4.18
N HIS A 76 6.08 -21.32 -3.20
CA HIS A 76 5.08 -20.58 -2.44
C HIS A 76 5.42 -19.09 -2.30
N PRO A 77 5.69 -18.39 -3.40
CA PRO A 77 6.05 -16.99 -3.33
C PRO A 77 4.88 -16.17 -2.76
N ILE A 78 5.18 -14.98 -2.28
CA ILE A 78 4.19 -14.12 -1.62
C ILE A 78 3.80 -13.00 -2.58
N ASP A 79 2.57 -13.06 -3.08
CA ASP A 79 1.99 -11.94 -3.81
C ASP A 79 1.76 -10.77 -2.86
N CYS A 80 2.18 -9.60 -3.29
CA CYS A 80 2.15 -8.36 -2.55
C CYS A 80 1.63 -7.24 -3.46
N ARG A 81 1.02 -6.24 -2.85
CA ARG A 81 0.40 -5.11 -3.53
C ARG A 81 0.67 -3.82 -2.78
N PHE A 82 1.03 -2.78 -3.52
CA PHE A 82 0.89 -1.42 -3.07
C PHE A 82 -0.32 -0.77 -3.74
N VAL A 83 -1.07 0.05 -3.01
CA VAL A 83 -2.15 0.88 -3.53
C VAL A 83 -1.88 2.31 -3.13
N ILE A 84 -1.80 3.21 -4.11
CA ILE A 84 -1.77 4.64 -3.88
C ILE A 84 -3.18 5.18 -4.08
N VAL A 85 -3.70 5.85 -3.06
CA VAL A 85 -4.93 6.63 -3.15
C VAL A 85 -4.58 8.09 -2.91
N SER A 86 -4.96 8.96 -3.84
CA SER A 86 -4.79 10.41 -3.71
C SER A 86 -6.14 11.04 -3.37
N GLY A 87 -6.25 11.63 -2.19
CA GLY A 87 -7.39 12.41 -1.76
C GLY A 87 -7.16 13.90 -1.97
N PHE A 88 -8.20 14.61 -2.42
CA PHE A 88 -8.17 16.07 -2.51
C PHE A 88 -8.60 16.69 -1.18
N ARG A 89 -7.74 17.48 -0.55
CA ARG A 89 -8.16 18.53 0.38
C ARG A 89 -7.85 19.88 -0.26
N CYS A 90 -8.72 20.87 -0.03
CA CYS A 90 -8.49 22.21 -0.57
C CYS A 90 -7.10 22.70 -0.12
N ASN A 91 -6.24 23.02 -1.09
CA ASN A 91 -4.84 23.46 -0.95
C ASN A 91 -3.80 22.41 -0.50
N LYS A 92 -4.13 21.12 -0.38
CA LYS A 92 -3.15 20.05 -0.09
C LYS A 92 -3.53 18.72 -0.77
N THR A 93 -2.61 18.15 -1.54
CA THR A 93 -2.70 16.76 -2.00
C THR A 93 -2.35 15.83 -0.84
N VAL A 94 -3.32 15.06 -0.38
CA VAL A 94 -3.09 14.01 0.62
C VAL A 94 -2.96 12.69 -0.12
N ALA A 95 -1.79 12.08 -0.03
CA ALA A 95 -1.57 10.74 -0.55
C ALA A 95 -1.59 9.72 0.59
N VAL A 96 -2.19 8.58 0.32
CA VAL A 96 -2.21 7.41 1.18
C VAL A 96 -1.58 6.26 0.40
N ASN A 97 -0.66 5.54 1.03
CA ASN A 97 -0.17 4.27 0.51
C ASN A 97 -0.66 3.13 1.40
N LEU A 98 -1.16 2.08 0.77
CA LEU A 98 -1.53 0.83 1.41
C LEU A 98 -0.61 -0.25 0.88
N ARG A 99 0.11 -0.94 1.77
CA ARG A 99 0.83 -2.17 1.47
C ARG A 99 0.02 -3.35 1.98
N VAL A 100 -0.22 -4.32 1.12
CA VAL A 100 -0.80 -5.62 1.45
C VAL A 100 0.19 -6.69 1.00
N GLY A 101 0.54 -7.62 1.87
CA GLY A 101 1.55 -8.62 1.56
C GLY A 101 2.14 -9.19 2.85
N LEU A 102 2.92 -10.26 2.78
CA LEU A 102 3.65 -10.80 3.95
C LEU A 102 2.78 -11.04 5.21
N ALA A 103 1.48 -11.34 5.05
CA ALA A 103 0.53 -11.45 6.17
C ALA A 103 0.35 -10.15 6.99
N GLU A 104 0.64 -9.00 6.38
CA GLU A 104 0.44 -7.67 6.95
C GLU A 104 -0.37 -6.77 6.02
N ILE A 105 -1.05 -5.82 6.65
CA ILE A 105 -1.60 -4.63 6.01
C ILE A 105 -0.98 -3.43 6.70
N VAL A 106 -0.35 -2.56 5.92
CA VAL A 106 0.26 -1.32 6.41
C VAL A 106 -0.27 -0.14 5.62
N LEU A 107 -0.87 0.83 6.31
CA LEU A 107 -1.40 2.07 5.74
C LEU A 107 -0.51 3.23 6.18
N ARG A 108 -0.02 4.02 5.23
CA ARG A 108 0.78 5.22 5.46
C ARG A 108 0.15 6.43 4.78
N THR A 109 0.39 7.62 5.30
CA THR A 109 -0.15 8.87 4.73
C THR A 109 0.88 9.99 4.68
N THR A 110 0.65 11.01 3.85
CA THR A 110 1.41 12.27 3.87
C THR A 110 0.87 13.28 4.88
N GLU A 111 -0.34 13.08 5.44
CA GLU A 111 -0.89 14.00 6.43
C GLU A 111 0.06 14.20 7.61
N ALA A 112 0.30 15.45 8.00
CA ALA A 112 1.01 15.74 9.23
C ALA A 112 0.27 15.08 10.42
N SER A 113 1.03 14.49 11.34
CA SER A 113 0.47 13.98 12.59
C SER A 113 -0.16 15.15 13.33
N VAL A 114 -1.50 15.19 13.37
CA VAL A 114 -2.21 16.20 14.15
C VAL A 114 -2.26 15.65 15.56
N ALA A 115 -1.40 16.16 16.45
CA ALA A 115 -1.33 15.78 17.86
C ALA A 115 -2.64 16.05 18.63
N ASP A 116 -3.63 16.66 17.98
CA ASP A 116 -4.90 17.03 18.59
C ASP A 116 -6.08 16.46 17.79
N ARG A 117 -6.87 15.65 18.48
CA ARG A 117 -8.07 14.91 18.01
C ARG A 117 -7.81 13.71 17.08
N SER A 118 -7.85 12.55 17.71
CA SER A 118 -8.26 11.24 17.20
C SER A 118 -9.66 11.29 16.55
N ARG A 119 -9.81 12.01 15.43
CA ARG A 119 -10.98 11.84 14.56
C ARG A 119 -10.88 10.45 13.92
N SER A 120 -11.92 9.66 14.11
CA SER A 120 -12.11 8.32 13.51
C SER A 120 -11.71 8.31 12.03
N LEU A 121 -11.07 7.23 11.57
CA LEU A 121 -10.69 7.04 10.17
C LEU A 121 -11.89 7.19 9.22
N ALA A 122 -13.08 6.76 9.64
CA ALA A 122 -14.33 6.93 8.88
C ALA A 122 -14.73 8.40 8.67
N VAL A 123 -14.27 9.31 9.54
CA VAL A 123 -14.48 10.75 9.41
C VAL A 123 -13.42 11.39 8.50
N ARG A 124 -12.21 10.83 8.47
CA ARG A 124 -11.09 11.36 7.66
C ARG A 124 -11.11 10.86 6.22
N PHE A 125 -11.51 9.61 6.03
CA PHE A 125 -11.66 8.91 4.77
C PHE A 125 -13.09 8.38 4.73
N PRO A 126 -14.08 9.24 4.38
CA PRO A 126 -15.45 8.77 4.22
C PRO A 126 -15.44 7.64 3.19
N ILE A 127 -16.00 6.50 3.57
CA ILE A 127 -16.24 5.39 2.65
C ILE A 127 -17.13 5.98 1.55
N SER A 128 -16.64 5.97 0.31
CA SER A 128 -17.50 6.27 -0.82
C SER A 128 -18.63 5.23 -0.81
N GLU A 129 -19.82 5.64 -0.40
CA GLU A 129 -21.00 4.81 -0.64
C GLU A 129 -21.18 4.70 -2.15
N PRO A 130 -21.40 3.48 -2.68
CA PRO A 130 -21.70 3.34 -4.09
C PRO A 130 -23.02 4.06 -4.38
N LEU A 131 -23.04 4.84 -5.47
CA LEU A 131 -24.28 5.34 -6.07
C LEU A 131 -25.17 4.18 -6.53
#